data_AF-A0A2U1NWP3-F1
#
_entry.id   AF-A0A2U1NWP3-F1
#
_cell.length_a   1.000
_cell.length_b   1.000
_cell.length_c   1.000
_cell.angle_alpha   90.00
_cell.angle_beta   90.00
_cell.angle_gamma   90.00
#
_symmetry.space_group_name_H-M   'P 1'
#
loop_
_entity.id
_entity.type
_entity.pdbx_description
1 polymer ?
#
loop_
_entity_poly.entity_id
_entity_poly.type
_entity_poly.pdbx_seq_one_letter_code
_entity_poly.pdbx_strand_id
1 'polypeptide(L)'
;MGNFTVKSARLAIDKKLLISDTKVTRWSKLVPIKVNVMGWRLSIDKLPTRVNLDARGIDILSVLCPVCGECTESTSHIFFECSFVSQVYKMFERWWDIHIPETRCYQQWLDWFLALRLHKVQKAAFGNNVLVTMVACVVS
;
A
#
# COMPACT_ATOMS: atom_id res chain seq x y z
N MET A 1 -39.57 11.87 -25.15
CA MET A 1 -38.43 10.92 -25.12
C MET A 1 -37.37 11.47 -24.19
N GLY A 2 -36.94 10.71 -23.18
CA GLY A 2 -35.94 11.16 -22.22
C GLY A 2 -34.54 11.09 -22.83
N ASN A 3 -33.82 12.21 -22.89
CA ASN A 3 -32.45 12.28 -23.37
C ASN A 3 -31.49 11.75 -22.29
N PHE A 4 -31.23 10.45 -22.28
CA PHE A 4 -30.18 9.87 -21.46
C PHE A 4 -28.84 9.94 -22.19
N THR A 5 -27.83 10.50 -21.54
CA THR A 5 -26.46 10.54 -22.06
C THR A 5 -25.58 9.61 -21.25
N VAL A 6 -24.51 9.10 -21.86
CA VAL A 6 -23.47 8.35 -21.14
C VAL A 6 -22.91 9.20 -19.97
N LYS A 7 -22.84 10.53 -20.16
CA LYS A 7 -22.44 11.48 -19.11
C LYS A 7 -23.38 11.46 -17.90
N SER A 8 -24.70 11.52 -18.11
CA SER A 8 -25.68 11.51 -17.02
C SER A 8 -25.72 10.16 -16.27
N ALA A 9 -25.59 9.04 -17.01
CA ALA A 9 -25.53 7.72 -16.39
C ALA A 9 -24.26 7.55 -15.55
N ARG A 10 -23.09 7.96 -16.09
CA ARG A 10 -21.81 7.91 -15.37
C ARG A 10 -21.83 8.74 -14.10
N LEU A 11 -22.32 9.99 -14.15
CA LEU A 11 -22.41 10.84 -12.96
C LEU A 11 -23.32 10.25 -11.87
N ALA A 12 -24.42 9.61 -12.25
CA ALA A 12 -25.32 8.96 -11.30
C ALA A 12 -24.69 7.74 -10.62
N ILE A 13 -23.90 6.96 -11.38
CA ILE A 13 -23.13 5.83 -10.86
C ILE A 13 -22.00 6.34 -9.95
N ASP A 14 -21.20 7.29 -10.42
CA ASP A 14 -20.07 7.86 -9.69
C ASP A 14 -20.55 8.46 -8.34
N LYS A 15 -21.66 9.20 -8.33
CA LYS A 15 -22.23 9.77 -7.10
C LYS A 15 -22.66 8.72 -6.07
N LYS A 16 -23.04 7.52 -6.51
CA LYS A 16 -23.47 6.42 -5.63
C LYS A 16 -22.33 5.50 -5.21
N LEU A 17 -21.35 5.29 -6.08
CA LEU A 17 -20.29 4.31 -5.88
C LEU A 17 -18.98 4.92 -5.37
N LEU A 18 -18.67 6.15 -5.77
CA LEU A 18 -17.46 6.83 -5.31
C LEU A 18 -17.76 7.45 -3.95
N ILE A 19 -17.29 6.78 -2.90
CA ILE A 19 -17.10 7.42 -1.60
C ILE A 19 -16.13 8.57 -1.86
N SER A 20 -16.57 9.81 -1.68
CA SER A 20 -15.67 10.97 -1.75
C SER A 20 -14.74 10.91 -0.54
N ASP A 21 -13.62 10.19 -0.68
CA ASP A 21 -12.55 10.25 0.30
C ASP A 21 -11.97 11.66 0.30
N THR A 22 -11.90 12.28 1.47
CA THR A 22 -11.35 13.63 1.64
C THR A 22 -9.83 13.64 1.48
N LYS A 23 -9.19 12.46 1.47
CA LYS A 23 -7.74 12.32 1.27
C LYS A 23 -7.38 12.26 -0.20
N VAL A 24 -6.78 13.34 -0.69
CA VAL A 24 -6.20 13.40 -2.04
C VAL A 24 -5.09 12.35 -2.17
N THR A 25 -5.20 11.47 -3.17
CA THR A 25 -4.13 10.53 -3.52
C THR A 25 -2.91 11.29 -4.02
N ARG A 26 -1.77 11.16 -3.30
CA ARG A 26 -0.50 11.80 -3.67
C ARG A 26 0.32 10.88 -4.55
N TRP A 27 0.35 11.16 -5.85
CA TRP A 27 1.17 10.42 -6.81
C TRP A 27 2.61 10.96 -6.82
N SER A 28 3.58 10.07 -6.64
CA SER A 28 5.00 10.42 -6.76
C SER A 28 5.47 10.26 -8.20
N LYS A 29 6.00 11.33 -8.81
CA LYS A 29 6.62 11.25 -10.15
C LYS A 29 7.96 10.51 -10.15
N LEU A 30 8.48 10.16 -8.96
CA LEU A 30 9.78 9.52 -8.80
C LEU A 30 9.70 7.99 -8.89
N VAL A 31 8.50 7.40 -8.82
CA VAL A 31 8.33 5.93 -8.85
C VAL A 31 7.49 5.50 -10.05
N PRO A 32 7.68 4.28 -10.56
CA PRO A 32 6.83 3.73 -11.63
C PRO A 32 5.35 3.76 -11.25
N ILE A 33 4.47 3.91 -12.25
CA ILE A 33 3.02 3.97 -12.03
C ILE A 33 2.47 2.77 -11.24
N LYS A 34 3.05 1.58 -11.41
CA LYS A 34 2.66 0.36 -10.69
C LYS A 34 2.85 0.48 -9.17
N VAL A 35 3.98 1.06 -8.74
CA VAL A 35 4.30 1.30 -7.33
C VAL A 35 3.30 2.27 -6.71
N ASN A 36 3.00 3.32 -7.46
CA ASN A 36 2.04 4.35 -7.16
C ASN A 36 0.61 3.77 -7.00
N VAL A 37 0.17 2.91 -7.93
CA VAL A 37 -1.15 2.24 -7.88
C VAL A 37 -1.24 1.28 -6.69
N MET A 38 -0.16 0.58 -6.40
CA MET A 38 -0.08 -0.30 -5.25
C MET A 38 -0.17 0.48 -3.94
N GLY A 39 0.58 1.58 -3.81
CA GLY A 39 0.51 2.48 -2.65
C GLY A 39 -0.90 3.05 -2.45
N TRP A 40 -1.57 3.43 -3.53
CA TRP A 40 -2.99 3.81 -3.47
C TRP A 40 -3.88 2.66 -2.97
N ARG A 41 -3.75 1.44 -3.50
CA ARG A 41 -4.52 0.29 -3.01
C ARG A 41 -4.26 -0.01 -1.54
N LEU A 42 -3.02 0.17 -1.10
CA LEU A 42 -2.62 0.01 0.29
C LEU A 42 -3.28 1.08 1.18
N SER A 43 -3.33 2.34 0.73
CA SER A 43 -3.93 3.44 1.50
C SER A 43 -5.44 3.31 1.71
N ILE A 44 -6.14 2.60 0.82
CA ILE A 44 -7.59 2.36 0.92
C ILE A 44 -7.93 0.92 1.34
N ASP A 45 -6.94 0.18 1.84
CA ASP A 45 -7.07 -1.21 2.31
C ASP A 45 -7.77 -2.14 1.29
N LYS A 46 -7.34 -2.06 0.02
CA LYS A 46 -7.88 -2.87 -1.09
C LYS A 46 -6.93 -3.92 -1.62
N LEU A 47 -5.82 -4.18 -0.93
CA LEU A 47 -4.95 -5.31 -1.24
C LEU A 47 -5.62 -6.63 -0.85
N PRO A 48 -5.31 -7.73 -1.57
CA PRO A 48 -5.90 -9.05 -1.32
C PRO A 48 -5.24 -9.75 -0.12
N THR A 49 -5.27 -9.11 1.06
CA THR A 49 -4.79 -9.74 2.29
C THR A 49 -5.80 -10.77 2.77
N ARG A 50 -5.39 -11.76 3.58
CA ARG A 50 -6.35 -12.77 4.10
C ARG A 50 -7.54 -12.14 4.81
N VAL A 51 -7.33 -11.12 5.65
CA VAL A 51 -8.45 -10.40 6.30
C VAL A 51 -9.40 -9.77 5.26
N ASN A 52 -8.87 -9.21 4.18
CA ASN A 52 -9.67 -8.60 3.11
C ASN A 52 -10.36 -9.63 2.21
N LEU A 53 -9.80 -10.85 2.07
CA LEU A 53 -10.41 -11.94 1.33
C LEU A 53 -11.57 -12.57 2.14
N ASP A 54 -11.34 -12.82 3.42
CA ASP A 54 -12.36 -13.30 4.36
C ASP A 54 -13.56 -12.34 4.43
N ALA A 55 -13.29 -11.03 4.56
CA ALA A 55 -14.33 -10.00 4.55
C ALA A 55 -15.14 -9.93 3.23
N ARG A 56 -14.63 -10.52 2.14
CA ARG A 56 -15.33 -10.65 0.85
C ARG A 56 -16.06 -11.99 0.70
N GLY A 57 -16.07 -12.82 1.73
CA GLY A 57 -16.69 -14.15 1.73
C GLY A 57 -15.91 -15.20 0.93
N ILE A 58 -14.60 -14.98 0.73
CA ILE A 58 -13.73 -15.98 0.10
C ILE A 58 -13.26 -16.93 1.21
N ASP A 59 -13.56 -18.21 1.05
CA ASP A 59 -13.16 -19.24 2.01
C ASP A 59 -11.63 -19.39 2.05
N ILE A 60 -11.06 -19.16 3.23
CA ILE A 60 -9.63 -19.27 3.49
C ILE A 60 -9.40 -20.06 4.79
N LEU A 61 -8.41 -20.94 4.78
CA LEU A 61 -8.13 -21.84 5.90
C LEU A 61 -7.76 -21.11 7.21
N SER A 62 -7.22 -19.89 7.10
CA SER A 62 -6.82 -19.07 8.24
C SER A 62 -6.62 -17.63 7.80
N VAL A 63 -6.91 -16.68 8.70
CA VAL A 63 -6.59 -15.25 8.53
C VAL A 63 -5.20 -14.88 9.03
N LEU A 64 -4.43 -15.82 9.59
CA LEU A 64 -3.09 -15.58 10.10
C LEU A 64 -2.11 -15.25 8.98
N CYS A 65 -1.18 -14.37 9.29
CA CYS A 65 -0.06 -14.00 8.45
C CYS A 65 0.78 -15.24 8.12
N PRO A 66 0.95 -15.60 6.85
CA PRO A 66 1.71 -16.80 6.46
C PRO A 66 3.21 -16.64 6.74
N VAL A 67 3.69 -15.41 6.91
CA VAL A 67 5.11 -15.10 7.12
C VAL A 67 5.50 -15.28 8.58
N CYS A 68 4.73 -14.72 9.52
CA CYS A 68 5.07 -14.80 10.95
C CYS A 68 4.26 -15.84 11.72
N GLY A 69 3.06 -16.21 11.28
CA GLY A 69 2.16 -17.13 11.98
C GLY A 69 1.46 -16.57 13.23
N GLU A 70 1.85 -15.39 13.73
CA GLU A 70 1.43 -14.90 15.05
C GLU A 70 0.28 -13.89 15.02
N CYS A 71 0.08 -13.17 13.91
CA CYS A 71 -0.92 -12.10 13.81
C CYS A 71 -1.77 -12.26 12.56
N THR A 72 -2.91 -11.58 12.49
CA THR A 72 -3.74 -11.58 11.27
C THR A 72 -3.04 -10.88 10.10
N GLU A 73 -3.21 -11.42 8.90
CA GLU A 73 -2.68 -10.83 7.67
C GLU A 73 -3.51 -9.61 7.25
N SER A 74 -3.20 -8.48 7.86
CA SER A 74 -3.72 -7.16 7.47
C SER A 74 -2.69 -6.41 6.64
N THR A 75 -3.12 -5.37 5.93
CA THR A 75 -2.22 -4.47 5.21
C THR A 75 -1.23 -3.79 6.15
N SER A 76 -1.68 -3.33 7.32
CA SER A 76 -0.76 -2.76 8.32
C SER A 76 0.28 -3.77 8.77
N HIS A 77 -0.14 -5.00 9.04
CA HIS A 77 0.75 -6.03 9.53
C HIS A 77 1.84 -6.38 8.52
N ILE A 78 1.45 -6.75 7.30
CA ILE A 78 2.39 -7.26 6.29
C ILE A 78 3.30 -6.19 5.66
N PHE A 79 3.04 -4.90 5.91
CA PHE A 79 3.88 -3.80 5.41
C PHE A 79 4.64 -3.05 6.50
N PHE A 80 4.23 -3.16 7.76
CA PHE A 80 4.75 -2.28 8.81
C PHE A 80 5.01 -2.95 10.17
N GLU A 81 4.27 -3.99 10.54
CA GLU A 81 4.31 -4.52 11.92
C GLU A 81 4.84 -5.95 12.01
N CYS A 82 4.85 -6.70 10.90
CA CYS A 82 5.32 -8.08 10.86
C CYS A 82 6.80 -8.17 11.28
N SER A 83 7.13 -9.12 12.15
CA SER A 83 8.49 -9.33 12.65
C SER A 83 9.51 -9.57 11.54
N PHE A 84 9.10 -10.21 10.44
CA PHE A 84 9.91 -10.38 9.24
C PHE A 84 10.13 -9.04 8.52
N VAL A 85 9.08 -8.24 8.34
CA VAL A 85 9.16 -6.93 7.70
C VAL A 85 10.06 -5.98 8.49
N SER A 86 10.02 -6.02 9.82
CA SER A 86 10.95 -5.27 10.68
C SER A 86 12.42 -5.64 10.42
N GLN A 87 12.72 -6.90 10.08
CA GLN A 87 14.08 -7.31 9.70
C GLN A 87 14.46 -6.79 8.31
N VAL A 88 13.52 -6.79 7.37
CA VAL A 88 13.72 -6.21 6.02
C VAL A 88 14.01 -4.71 6.13
N TYR A 89 13.28 -3.96 6.95
CA TYR A 89 13.56 -2.55 7.20
C TYR A 89 14.96 -2.32 7.77
N LYS A 90 15.38 -3.10 8.78
CA LYS A 90 16.75 -3.03 9.34
C LYS A 90 17.83 -3.29 8.29
N MET A 91 17.55 -4.17 7.32
CA MET A 91 18.46 -4.41 6.20
C MET A 91 18.54 -3.20 5.27
N PHE A 92 17.41 -2.57 4.94
CA PHE A 92 17.38 -1.32 4.17
C PHE A 92 18.11 -0.18 4.89
N GLU A 93 17.92 -0.03 6.20
CA GLU A 93 18.64 0.99 6.99
C GLU A 93 20.16 0.85 6.82
N ARG A 94 20.68 -0.38 6.88
CA ARG A 94 22.11 -0.68 6.69
C ARG A 94 22.59 -0.44 5.26
N TRP A 95 21.79 -0.81 4.26
CA TRP A 95 22.19 -0.67 2.85
C TRP A 95 22.20 0.77 2.37
N TRP A 96 21.30 1.59 2.91
CA TRP A 96 21.13 2.97 2.48
C TRP A 96 21.76 3.98 3.42
N ASP A 97 22.22 3.54 4.60
CA ASP A 97 22.71 4.40 5.67
C ASP A 97 21.68 5.48 6.06
N ILE A 98 20.43 5.04 6.24
CA ILE A 98 19.27 5.90 6.54
C ILE A 98 18.47 5.28 7.67
N HIS A 99 18.06 6.09 8.64
CA HIS A 99 17.11 5.65 9.66
C HIS A 99 15.68 5.64 9.11
N ILE A 100 15.03 4.48 9.21
CA ILE A 100 13.62 4.30 8.82
C ILE A 100 12.80 4.25 10.11
N PRO A 101 11.89 5.21 10.35
CA PRO A 101 11.09 5.23 11.56
C PRO A 101 10.12 4.05 11.59
N GLU A 102 9.75 3.63 12.79
CA GLU A 102 8.62 2.75 12.97
C GLU A 102 7.36 3.46 12.49
N THR A 103 6.77 2.93 11.41
CA THR A 103 5.49 3.39 10.87
C THR A 103 4.48 2.29 11.04
N ARG A 104 3.18 2.62 11.10
CA ARG A 104 2.10 1.63 11.25
C ARG A 104 1.11 1.65 10.10
N CYS A 105 1.29 2.58 9.16
CA CYS A 105 0.42 2.72 8.01
C CYS A 105 1.15 3.39 6.85
N TYR A 106 0.60 3.20 5.65
CA TYR A 106 1.19 3.74 4.43
C TYR A 106 1.30 5.27 4.44
N GLN A 107 0.36 5.97 5.08
CA GLN A 107 0.40 7.44 5.11
C GLN A 107 1.63 7.94 5.89
N GLN A 108 1.91 7.37 7.06
CA GLN A 108 3.09 7.71 7.86
C GLN A 108 4.38 7.40 7.10
N TRP A 109 4.43 6.23 6.46
CA TRP A 109 5.57 5.84 5.61
C TRP A 109 5.76 6.80 4.44
N LEU A 110 4.68 7.16 3.75
CA LEU A 110 4.72 8.05 2.60
C LEU A 110 5.17 9.47 3.01
N ASP A 111 4.68 10.00 4.13
CA ASP A 111 5.07 11.31 4.61
C ASP A 111 6.56 11.35 4.96
N TRP A 112 7.08 10.32 5.66
CA TRP A 112 8.51 10.18 5.90
C TRP A 112 9.31 10.05 4.59
N PHE A 113 8.89 9.18 3.68
CA PHE A 113 9.56 8.98 2.40
C PHE A 113 9.61 10.28 1.59
N LEU A 114 8.52 11.05 1.56
CA LEU A 114 8.48 12.35 0.88
C LEU A 114 9.38 13.39 1.56
N ALA A 115 9.53 13.35 2.89
CA ALA A 115 10.44 14.22 3.64
C ALA A 115 11.93 13.82 3.49
N LEU A 116 12.23 12.56 3.13
CA LEU A 116 13.57 12.05 3.00
C LEU A 116 14.41 12.84 1.97
N ARG A 117 15.56 13.35 2.40
CA ARG A 117 16.47 14.15 1.56
C ARG A 117 17.43 13.25 0.80
N LEU A 118 16.96 12.72 -0.32
CA LEU A 118 17.76 11.97 -1.29
C LEU A 118 17.73 12.66 -2.65
N HIS A 119 18.79 12.48 -3.45
CA HIS A 119 18.77 12.92 -4.84
C HIS A 119 17.66 12.18 -5.60
N LYS A 120 17.03 12.80 -6.60
CA LYS A 120 15.82 12.27 -7.27
C LYS A 120 15.96 10.80 -7.70
N VAL A 121 17.11 10.44 -8.27
CA VAL A 121 17.41 9.08 -8.74
C VAL A 121 17.54 8.09 -7.58
N GLN A 122 18.25 8.48 -6.51
CA GLN A 122 18.39 7.66 -5.30
C GLN A 122 17.04 7.46 -4.61
N LYS A 123 16.23 8.52 -4.51
CA LYS A 123 14.91 8.48 -3.90
C LYS A 123 13.95 7.56 -4.66
N ALA A 124 13.99 7.62 -6.00
CA ALA A 124 13.25 6.72 -6.88
C ALA A 124 13.64 5.26 -6.65
N ALA A 125 14.94 4.97 -6.66
CA ALA A 125 15.47 3.64 -6.43
C ALA A 125 15.13 3.10 -5.03
N PHE A 126 15.26 3.93 -3.99
CA PHE A 126 14.89 3.56 -2.62
C PHE A 126 13.42 3.16 -2.53
N GLY A 127 12.50 4.04 -2.97
CA GLY A 127 11.07 3.79 -2.88
C GLY A 127 10.64 2.57 -3.69
N ASN A 128 11.24 2.36 -4.88
CA ASN A 128 10.98 1.18 -5.69
C ASN A 128 11.48 -0.10 -5.00
N ASN A 129 12.70 -0.10 -4.46
CA ASN A 129 13.26 -1.28 -3.80
C ASN A 129 12.47 -1.65 -2.55
N VAL A 130 12.14 -0.69 -1.69
CA VAL A 130 11.36 -0.95 -0.45
C VAL A 130 10.00 -1.57 -0.78
N LEU A 131 9.24 -0.95 -1.69
CA LEU A 131 7.90 -1.44 -2.03
C LEU A 131 7.92 -2.76 -2.81
N VAL A 132 8.84 -2.94 -3.76
CA VAL A 132 8.96 -4.20 -4.52
C VAL A 132 9.40 -5.34 -3.60
N THR A 133 10.36 -5.13 -2.71
CA THR A 133 10.80 -6.15 -1.76
C THR A 133 9.67 -6.51 -0.80
N MET A 134 8.90 -5.55 -0.28
CA MET A 134 7.76 -5.87 0.59
C MET A 134 6.67 -6.67 -0.13
N VAL A 135 6.36 -6.34 -1.39
CA VAL A 135 5.41 -7.16 -2.19
C VAL A 135 5.95 -8.57 -2.40
N ALA A 136 7.22 -8.70 -2.80
CA ALA A 136 7.82 -9.99 -3.06
C ALA A 136 7.77 -10.87 -1.81
N CYS A 137 7.99 -10.29 -0.63
CA CYS A 137 7.92 -10.99 0.65
C CYS A 137 6.49 -11.36 1.10
N VAL A 138 5.46 -10.77 0.50
CA VAL A 138 4.05 -11.02 0.82
C VAL A 138 3.38 -11.99 -0.17
N VAL A 139 3.91 -12.11 -1.38
CA VAL A 139 3.32 -12.92 -2.47
C VAL A 139 4.09 -14.25 -2.70
N SER A 140 5.11 -14.54 -1.88
CA SER A 140 5.86 -15.82 -1.90
C SER A 140 5.33 -16.76 -0.81
#